data_AF-A0A2D6GJH3-F1
#
_entry.id   AF-A0A2D6GJH3-F1
#
_cell.length_a   1.000
_cell.length_b   1.000
_cell.length_c   1.000
_cell.angle_alpha   90.00
_cell.angle_beta   90.00
_cell.angle_gamma   90.00
#
_symmetry.space_group_name_H-M   'P 1'
#
loop_
_entity.id
_entity.type
_entity.pdbx_description
1 polymer ?
#
loop_
_entity_poly.entity_id
_entity_poly.type
_entity_poly.pdbx_seq_one_letter_code
_entity_poly.pdbx_strand_id
1 'polypeptide(L)' 'MVNSLKPEYEGKIRFLVANLNSKEGRWFAEYHNVSKVTLLFFKPDGTKISSLNGEQEADFLRRVFDRVFKLK' A
#
# COMPACT_ATOMS: atom_id res chain seq x y z
N MET A 1 2.65 9.41 6.92
CA MET A 1 1.88 8.54 7.84
C MET A 1 2.22 7.05 7.72
N VAL A 2 2.17 6.41 6.55
CA VAL A 2 2.49 4.96 6.41
C VAL A 2 3.88 4.58 6.93
N ASN A 3 4.89 5.44 6.76
CA ASN A 3 6.25 5.17 7.23
C ASN A 3 6.33 4.96 8.75
N SER A 4 5.49 5.62 9.56
CA SER A 4 5.50 5.43 11.02
C SER A 4 4.91 4.09 11.45
N LEU A 5 4.09 3.45 10.60
CA LEU A 5 3.47 2.15 10.88
C LEU A 5 4.35 0.96 10.48
N LYS A 6 5.36 1.17 9.64
CA LYS A 6 6.22 0.08 9.13
C LYS A 6 6.78 -0.83 10.24
N PRO A 7 7.30 -0.30 11.37
CA PRO A 7 7.84 -1.15 12.44
C PRO A 7 6.79 -2.09 13.06
N GLU A 8 5.53 -1.68 13.16
CA GLU A 8 4.45 -2.49 13.76
C GLU A 8 4.11 -3.73 12.92
N TYR A 9 4.42 -3.68 11.62
CA TYR A 9 4.09 -4.72 10.64
C TYR A 9 5.33 -5.43 10.08
N GLU A 10 6.48 -5.25 10.72
CA GLU A 10 7.71 -5.93 10.34
C GLU A 10 7.52 -7.46 10.38
N GLY A 11 8.05 -8.15 9.36
CA GLY A 11 7.84 -9.59 9.16
C GLY A 11 6.44 -10.01 8.71
N LYS A 12 5.44 -9.11 8.70
CA LYS A 12 4.05 -9.40 8.29
C LYS A 12 3.67 -8.75 6.96
N ILE A 13 4.10 -7.50 6.74
CA ILE A 13 3.78 -6.73 5.52
C ILE A 13 5.08 -6.17 4.93
N ARG A 14 5.26 -6.37 3.62
CA ARG A 14 6.34 -5.73 2.86
C ARG A 14 5.81 -4.43 2.24
N PHE A 15 6.42 -3.31 2.63
CA PHE A 15 6.08 -2.00 2.08
C PHE A 15 7.02 -1.64 0.92
N LEU A 16 6.46 -1.38 -0.26
CA LEU A 16 7.17 -0.89 -1.43
C LEU A 16 6.69 0.51 -1.80
N VAL A 17 7.60 1.36 -2.27
CA VAL A 17 7.28 2.74 -2.68
C VAL A 17 7.48 2.86 -4.18
N ALA A 18 6.41 3.17 -4.89
CA ALA A 18 6.47 3.56 -6.30
C ALA A 18 6.65 5.10 -6.38
N ASN A 19 7.82 5.56 -6.81
CA ASN A 19 8.08 6.98 -6.98
C ASN A 19 7.48 7.46 -8.30
N LEU A 20 6.38 8.24 -8.25
CA LEU A 20 5.71 8.77 -9.43
C LEU A 20 6.58 9.76 -10.24
N ASN A 21 7.71 10.22 -9.71
CA ASN A 21 8.67 11.02 -10.47
C ASN A 21 9.64 10.15 -11.29
N SER A 22 9.72 8.83 -11.04
CA SER A 22 10.50 7.91 -11.87
C SER A 22 9.65 7.32 -13.01
N LYS A 23 10.31 6.86 -14.07
CA LYS A 23 9.64 6.22 -15.21
C LYS A 23 8.89 4.96 -14.77
N GLU A 24 9.54 4.15 -13.95
CA GLU A 24 9.03 2.88 -13.43
C GLU A 24 7.83 3.11 -12.52
N GLY A 25 7.88 4.11 -11.64
CA GLY A 25 6.77 4.43 -10.75
C GLY A 25 5.55 4.99 -11.50
N ARG A 26 5.76 5.82 -12.53
CA ARG A 26 4.66 6.26 -13.42
C ARG A 26 4.03 5.08 -14.16
N TRP A 27 4.85 4.23 -14.77
CA TRP A 27 4.35 3.06 -15.49
C TRP A 27 3.56 2.13 -14.57
N PHE A 28 4.07 1.87 -13.36
CA PHE A 28 3.37 1.08 -12.36
C PHE A 28 2.03 1.69 -11.95
N ALA A 29 1.99 3.02 -11.80
CA ALA A 29 0.77 3.74 -11.45
C ALA A 29 -0.27 3.70 -12.58
N GLU A 30 0.15 3.93 -13.82
CA GLU A 30 -0.68 3.84 -15.02
C GLU A 30 -1.24 2.41 -15.21
N TYR A 31 -0.39 1.39 -15.06
CA TYR A 31 -0.80 -0.01 -15.16
C TYR A 31 -1.91 -0.38 -14.17
N HIS A 32 -1.91 0.23 -12.99
CA HIS A 32 -2.93 0.03 -11.96
C HIS A 32 -4.04 1.10 -11.95
N ASN A 33 -4.07 1.99 -12.94
CA ASN A 33 -5.03 3.08 -13.10
C ASN A 33 -5.12 4.01 -11.87
N VAL A 34 -3.96 4.38 -11.31
CA VAL A 34 -3.85 5.28 -10.15
C VAL A 34 -3.08 6.55 -10.49
N SER A 35 -3.62 7.71 -10.13
CA SER A 35 -3.07 9.03 -10.48
C SER A 35 -2.73 9.92 -9.27
N LYS A 36 -3.00 9.44 -8.04
CA LYS A 36 -2.80 10.17 -6.78
C LYS A 36 -2.13 9.27 -5.74
N VAL A 37 -1.79 9.83 -4.59
CA VAL A 37 -1.33 9.07 -3.41
C VAL A 37 -2.34 7.95 -3.12
N THR A 38 -1.91 6.72 -3.39
CA THR A 38 -2.75 5.52 -3.33
C THR A 38 -1.94 4.39 -2.74
N LEU A 39 -2.54 3.66 -1.80
CA LEU A 39 -2.02 2.38 -1.35
C LEU A 39 -2.63 1.27 -2.18
N LEU A 40 -1.76 0.42 -2.73
CA LEU A 40 -2.15 -0.79 -3.43
C LEU A 40 -1.75 -1.99 -2.58
N PHE A 41 -2.69 -2.91 -2.38
CA PHE A 41 -2.49 -4.10 -1.57
C PHE A 41 -2.37 -5.31 -2.47
N PHE A 42 -1.37 -6.15 -2.22
CA PHE A 42 -1.06 -7.33 -3.03
C PHE A 42 -0.88 -8.57 -2.16
N LYS A 43 -1.23 -9.73 -2.71
CA LYS A 43 -0.82 -11.03 -2.17
C LYS A 43 0.68 -11.28 -2.44
N PRO A 44 1.31 -12.25 -1.75
CA PRO A 44 2.71 -12.62 -2.01
C PRO A 44 2.99 -13.05 -3.46
N ASP A 45 1.99 -13.56 -4.17
CA ASP A 45 2.10 -13.96 -5.58
C ASP A 45 1.98 -12.78 -6.58
N GLY A 46 1.81 -11.55 -6.10
CA GLY A 46 1.66 -10.35 -6.92
C GLY A 46 0.21 -10.04 -7.33
N THR A 47 -0.77 -10.85 -6.94
CA THR A 47 -2.19 -10.56 -7.22
C THR A 47 -2.67 -9.35 -6.42
N LYS A 48 -3.23 -8.35 -7.10
CA LYS A 48 -3.84 -7.18 -6.43
C LYS A 48 -5.07 -7.59 -5.62
N ILE A 49 -5.12 -7.21 -4.36
CA ILE A 49 -6.26 -7.43 -3.46
C ILE A 49 -7.23 -6.25 -3.54
N SER A 50 -6.74 -5.04 -3.29
CA SER A 50 -7.54 -3.81 -3.27
C SER A 50 -6.67 -2.56 -3.34
N SER A 51 -7.30 -1.39 -3.34
CA SER A 51 -6.62 -0.09 -3.31
C SER A 51 -7.32 0.86 -2.33
N LEU A 52 -6.55 1.76 -1.73
CA LEU A 52 -7.04 2.83 -0.85
C LEU A 52 -6.47 4.16 -1.32
N ASN A 53 -7.35 5.05 -1.74
CA ASN A 53 -6.99 6.36 -2.27
C ASN A 53 -6.97 7.42 -1.16
N GLY A 54 -6.05 8.37 -1.31
CA GLY A 54 -5.95 9.53 -0.42
C GLY A 54 -5.16 9.26 0.85
N GLU A 55 -4.86 10.34 1.56
CA GLU A 55 -4.22 10.27 2.88
C GLU A 55 -5.23 9.80 3.92
N GLN A 56 -4.74 9.01 4.87
CA GLN A 56 -5.57 8.36 5.89
C GLN A 56 -4.83 8.36 7.21
N GLU A 57 -5.58 8.52 8.29
CA GLU A 57 -5.09 8.50 9.67
C GLU A 57 -4.48 7.14 10.05
N ALA A 58 -3.51 7.16 10.96
CA ALA A 58 -2.73 5.97 11.34
C ALA A 58 -3.63 4.83 11.88
N ASP A 59 -4.60 5.16 12.73
CA ASP A 59 -5.54 4.19 13.29
C ASP A 59 -6.47 3.57 12.24
N PHE A 60 -6.84 4.35 11.23
CA PHE A 60 -7.61 3.83 10.11
C PHE A 60 -6.77 2.84 9.30
N LEU A 61 -5.53 3.20 8.98
CA LEU A 61 -4.61 2.35 8.24
C LEU A 61 -4.32 1.03 8.98
N ARG A 62 -4.17 1.05 10.31
CA ARG A 62 -4.00 -0.18 11.11
C ARG A 62 -5.17 -1.15 10.92
N ARG A 63 -6.40 -0.66 11.04
CA ARG A 63 -7.61 -1.48 10.84
C ARG A 63 -7.71 -2.01 9.41
N VAL A 64 -7.31 -1.22 8.41
CA VAL A 64 -7.27 -1.66 7.02
C VAL A 64 -6.24 -2.77 6.83
N PHE A 65 -5.02 -2.61 7.34
CA PHE A 65 -3.97 -3.61 7.19
C PHE A 65 -4.36 -4.93 7.86
N ASP A 66 -4.85 -4.87 9.09
CA ASP A 66 -5.30 -6.06 9.82
C ASP A 66 -6.40 -6.80 9.06
N ARG A 67 -7.36 -6.08 8.47
CA ARG A 67 -8.47 -6.66 7.70
C ARG A 67 -8.01 -7.22 6.34
N VAL A 68 -7.27 -6.44 5.56
CA VAL A 68 -6.87 -6.80 4.18
C VAL A 68 -5.93 -8.01 4.19
N PHE A 69 -5.01 -8.06 5.16
CA PHE A 69 -4.03 -9.13 5.27
C PHE A 69 -4.41 -10.22 6.27
N LYS A 70 -5.60 -10.15 6.89
CA LYS A 70 -6.10 -11.11 7.88
C LYS A 70 -5.09 -11.38 9.01
N LEU A 71 -4.54 -10.30 9.55
CA LEU A 71 -3.51 -10.36 10.60
C LEU A 71 -4.11 -10.48 12.01
N LYS A 72 -5.43 -10.42 12.13
CA LYS A 72 -6.24 -10.62 13.33
C LYS A 72 -7.54 -11.30 12.96
#